data_AF-A0A2X2IU78-F1
#
_entry.id   AF-A0A2X2IU78-F1
#
_cell.length_a   1.000
_cell.length_b   1.000
_cell.length_c   1.000
_cell.angle_alpha   90.00
_cell.angle_beta   90.00
_cell.angle_gamma   90.00
#
_symmetry.space_group_name_H-M   'P 1'
#
loop_
_entity.id
_entity.type
_entity.pdbx_description
1 polymer ?
#
loop_
_entity_poly.entity_id
_entity_poly.type
_entity_poly.pdbx_seq_one_letter_code
_entity_poly.pdbx_strand_id
1 'polypeptide(L)' 'MDAVEVQPNTKDARIPKKLTASQDAGFTFAPLGGYSSQSVIRKTEKTNNGVRKLKDTNNSTEDFIAIKANPFGFGD' A
#
# COMPACT_ATOMS: atom_id res chain seq x y z
N MET A 1 -15.40 4.89 1.05
CA MET A 1 -14.89 4.35 -0.23
C MET A 1 -13.38 4.50 -0.18
N ASP A 2 -12.63 3.52 -0.67
CA ASP A 2 -11.17 3.44 -0.53
C ASP A 2 -10.58 3.05 -1.88
N ALA A 3 -9.40 3.56 -2.23
CA ALA A 3 -8.76 3.33 -3.51
C ALA A 3 -7.24 3.15 -3.33
N VAL A 4 -6.69 2.14 -4.00
CA VAL A 4 -5.28 1.78 -3.92
C VAL A 4 -4.76 1.51 -5.32
N GLU A 5 -3.84 2.34 -5.80
CA GLU A 5 -3.16 2.14 -7.08
C GLU A 5 -1.96 1.20 -6.89
N VAL A 6 -2.04 0.00 -7.47
CA VAL A 6 -0.91 -0.96 -7.50
C VAL A 6 -0.31 -0.98 -8.91
N GLN A 7 1.02 -0.93 -8.98
CA GLN A 7 1.79 -0.92 -10.22
C GLN A 7 2.79 -2.09 -10.26
N PRO A 8 3.30 -2.45 -11.46
CA PRO A 8 4.46 -3.33 -11.58
C PRO A 8 5.67 -2.80 -10.78
N ASN A 9 6.47 -3.72 -10.25
CA ASN A 9 7.58 -3.39 -9.33
C ASN A 9 8.77 -2.71 -10.04
N THR A 10 9.00 -3.03 -11.32
CA THR A 10 10.04 -2.40 -12.14
C THR A 10 9.53 -1.12 -12.79
N LYS A 11 10.39 -0.10 -12.89
CA LYS A 11 10.02 1.21 -13.45
C LYS A 11 9.58 1.11 -14.91
N ASP A 12 10.28 0.29 -15.70
CA ASP A 12 10.06 0.16 -17.14
C ASP A 12 8.73 -0.54 -17.48
N ALA A 13 8.16 -1.29 -16.55
CA ALA A 13 6.87 -1.97 -16.73
C ALA A 13 5.69 -1.15 -16.18
N ARG A 14 5.93 0.03 -15.58
CA ARG A 14 4.84 0.84 -15.01
C ARG A 14 3.92 1.34 -16.10
N ILE A 15 2.64 1.40 -15.76
CA ILE A 15 1.58 1.85 -16.66
C ILE A 15 1.03 3.20 -16.17
N PRO A 16 0.37 3.99 -17.03
CA PRO A 16 -0.33 5.19 -16.60
C PRO A 16 -1.30 4.90 -15.45
N LYS A 17 -1.40 5.83 -14.50
CA LYS A 17 -2.33 5.72 -13.37
C LYS A 17 -3.78 5.69 -13.85
N LYS A 18 -4.59 4.89 -13.18
CA LYS A 18 -6.02 4.74 -13.47
C LYS A 18 -6.90 5.52 -12.50
N LEU A 19 -6.43 5.72 -11.26
CA LEU A 19 -7.13 6.46 -10.23
C LEU A 19 -6.79 7.94 -10.30
N THR A 20 -7.77 8.80 -10.01
CA THR A 20 -7.55 10.25 -9.93
C THR A 20 -6.73 10.57 -8.69
N ALA A 21 -6.02 11.71 -8.70
CA ALA A 21 -5.23 12.15 -7.54
C ALA A 21 -6.08 12.38 -6.27
N SER A 22 -7.38 12.64 -6.41
CA SER A 22 -8.29 12.77 -5.26
C SER A 22 -8.64 11.43 -4.62
N GLN A 23 -8.46 10.32 -5.34
CA GLN A 23 -8.69 8.96 -4.86
C GLN A 23 -7.37 8.33 -4.39
N ASP A 24 -6.30 8.50 -5.17
CA ASP A 24 -4.96 8.10 -4.82
C ASP A 24 -3.95 8.98 -5.56
N ALA A 25 -3.15 9.77 -4.85
CA ALA A 25 -2.12 10.63 -5.43
C ALA A 25 -0.86 9.86 -5.85
N GLY A 26 -0.62 8.67 -5.29
CA GLY A 26 0.57 7.86 -5.51
C GLY A 26 0.28 6.48 -6.09
N PHE A 27 1.17 5.54 -5.81
CA PHE A 27 0.99 4.11 -6.10
C PHE A 27 1.87 3.29 -5.16
N THR A 28 1.59 2.00 -5.07
CA THR A 28 2.41 1.04 -4.34
C THR A 28 2.68 -0.22 -5.16
N PHE A 29 3.58 -1.08 -4.69
CA PHE A 29 3.97 -2.33 -5.35
C PHE A 29 4.71 -3.26 -4.40
N ALA A 30 4.67 -4.57 -4.66
CA ALA A 30 5.50 -5.55 -3.97
C ALA A 30 6.91 -5.59 -4.63
N PRO A 31 8.00 -5.25 -3.94
CA PRO A 31 9.31 -5.04 -4.55
C PRO A 31 9.93 -6.32 -5.13
N LEU A 32 9.68 -7.49 -4.54
CA LEU A 32 10.18 -8.77 -5.04
C LEU A 32 9.36 -9.34 -6.21
N GLY A 33 8.36 -8.60 -6.70
CA GLY A 33 7.57 -8.99 -7.88
C GLY A 33 6.57 -10.12 -7.61
N GLY A 34 6.01 -10.65 -8.69
CA GLY A 34 5.03 -11.74 -8.63
C GLY A 34 5.59 -13.02 -8.02
N TYR A 35 4.73 -13.83 -7.41
CA TYR A 35 5.07 -15.13 -6.79
C TYR A 35 6.10 -15.08 -5.64
N SER A 36 6.39 -13.89 -5.10
CA SER A 36 7.36 -13.68 -4.02
C SER A 36 6.79 -13.86 -2.60
N SER A 37 5.49 -14.16 -2.48
CA SER A 37 4.74 -14.11 -1.22
C SER A 37 4.81 -12.76 -0.49
N GLN A 38 5.20 -11.68 -1.17
CA GLN A 38 5.06 -10.34 -0.65
C GLN A 38 3.68 -9.76 -0.94
N SER A 39 3.22 -8.93 0.00
CA SER A 39 2.03 -8.11 -0.14
C SER A 39 2.33 -6.69 0.31
N VAL A 40 1.49 -5.74 -0.09
CA VAL A 40 1.47 -4.41 0.52
C VAL A 40 0.46 -4.40 1.66
N ILE A 41 0.78 -3.70 2.74
CA ILE A 41 -0.08 -3.52 3.90
C ILE A 41 -0.08 -2.05 4.29
N ARG A 42 -1.23 -1.55 4.75
CA ARG A 42 -1.39 -0.15 5.19
C ARG A 42 -0.64 0.06 6.51
N LYS A 43 0.08 1.18 6.62
CA LYS A 43 0.86 1.57 7.80
C LYS A 43 -0.05 1.83 8.98
N THR A 44 0.41 1.53 10.19
CA THR A 44 -0.23 2.03 11.41
C THR A 44 0.08 3.52 11.58
N GLU A 45 -0.93 4.39 11.67
CA GLU A 45 -0.74 5.82 12.01
C GLU A 45 -0.49 5.97 13.51
N LYS A 46 -1.34 5.34 14.33
CA LYS A 46 -1.24 5.36 15.79
C LYS A 46 -2.05 4.24 16.42
N THR A 47 -1.72 3.93 17.67
CA THR A 47 -2.47 2.96 18.49
C THR A 47 -3.01 3.66 19.72
N ASN A 48 -4.33 3.67 19.88
CA ASN A 48 -5.02 4.28 21.02
C ASN A 48 -5.92 3.24 21.69
N ASN A 49 -5.75 3.01 22.98
CA ASN A 49 -6.57 2.08 23.78
C ASN A 49 -6.71 0.68 23.15
N GLY A 50 -5.61 0.14 22.60
CA GLY A 50 -5.60 -1.16 21.94
C GLY A 50 -6.18 -1.18 20.52
N VAL A 51 -6.75 -0.08 20.03
CA VAL A 51 -7.22 0.06 18.64
C VAL A 51 -6.14 0.70 17.79
N ARG A 52 -5.78 0.03 16.70
CA ARG A 52 -4.84 0.54 15.71
C ARG A 52 -5.58 1.34 14.65
N LYS A 53 -5.22 2.61 14.52
CA LYS A 53 -5.68 3.48 13.45
C LYS A 53 -4.68 3.43 12.31
N LEU A 54 -5.14 3.04 11.12
CA LEU A 54 -4.29 2.92 9.94
C LEU A 54 -4.15 4.27 9.23
N LYS A 55 -2.99 4.53 8.62
CA LYS A 55 -2.70 5.76 7.88
C LYS A 55 -3.42 5.75 6.54
N ASP A 56 -4.10 6.84 6.24
CA ASP A 56 -4.80 7.06 4.98
C ASP A 56 -4.73 8.54 4.62
N THR A 57 -3.89 8.86 3.65
CA THR A 57 -3.66 10.22 3.14
C THR A 57 -4.11 10.36 1.68
N ASN A 58 -4.89 9.39 1.18
CA ASN A 58 -5.17 9.21 -0.24
C ASN A 58 -3.89 9.17 -1.08
N ASN A 59 -2.81 8.53 -0.59
CA ASN A 59 -1.56 8.38 -1.33
C ASN A 59 -0.90 7.03 -1.00
N SER A 60 -1.03 6.05 -1.91
CA SER A 60 -0.54 4.70 -1.66
C SER A 60 0.97 4.60 -1.45
N THR A 61 1.76 5.55 -1.97
CA THR A 61 3.21 5.61 -1.72
C THR A 61 3.51 5.94 -0.26
N GLU A 62 2.67 6.78 0.35
CA GLU A 62 2.83 7.24 1.72
C GLU A 62 2.20 6.29 2.75
N ASP A 63 1.14 5.60 2.35
CA ASP A 63 0.24 4.88 3.26
C ASP A 63 0.55 3.40 3.37
N PHE A 64 1.29 2.80 2.43
CA PHE A 64 1.56 1.35 2.41
C PHE A 64 3.06 1.01 2.52
N ILE A 65 3.34 -0.17 3.06
CA ILE A 65 4.66 -0.82 3.05
C ILE A 65 4.55 -2.23 2.49
N ALA A 66 5.66 -2.76 1.97
CA ALA A 66 5.73 -4.16 1.55
C ALA A 66 6.18 -5.06 2.72
N ILE A 67 5.50 -6.19 2.89
CA ILE A 67 5.82 -7.21 3.88
C ILE A 67 5.75 -8.61 3.25
N LYS A 68 6.31 -9.61 3.93
CA LYS A 68 5.89 -11.01 3.69
C LYS A 68 4.42 -11.13 4.09
N ALA A 69 3.60 -11.74 3.25
CA ALA A 69 2.16 -11.84 3.47
C ALA A 69 1.87 -12.42 4.87
N ASN A 70 1.14 -11.64 5.67
CA ASN A 70 0.78 -11.98 7.04
C ASN A 70 -0.69 -11.62 7.27
N PRO A 71 -1.63 -12.57 7.08
CA PRO A 71 -3.03 -12.36 7.43
C PRO A 71 -3.16 -11.93 8.89
N PHE A 72 -3.98 -10.90 9.16
CA PHE A 72 -4.15 -10.28 10.49
C PHE A 72 -2.94 -9.49 11.03
N GLY A 73 -1.87 -9.36 10.23
CA GLY A 73 -0.74 -8.49 10.55
C GLY A 73 -1.08 -7.00 10.47
N PHE A 74 -0.14 -6.18 10.93
CA PHE A 74 -0.19 -4.73 10.82
C PHE A 74 1.11 -4.21 10.21
N GLY A 75 1.03 -3.10 9.47
CA GLY A 75 2.19 -2.44 8.89
C GLY A 75 2.84 -1.48 9.88
N ASP A 76 3.52 -2.04 10.89
CA ASP A 76 4.30 -1.26 11.86
C ASP A 76 5.70 -0.91 11.34
#